data_AF-A0A7X7SYG7-F1
#
_entry.id   AF-A0A7X7SYG7-F1
#
_cell.length_a   1.000
_cell.length_b   1.000
_cell.length_c   1.000
_cell.angle_alpha   90.00
_cell.angle_beta   90.00
_cell.angle_gamma   90.00
#
_symmetry.space_group_name_H-M   'P 1'
#
loop_
_entity.id
_entity.type
_entity.pdbx_description
1 polymer ?
#
loop_
_entity_poly.entity_id
_entity_poly.type
_entity_poly.pdbx_seq_one_letter_code
_entity_poly.pdbx_strand_id
1 'polypeptide(L)'
;MEKLKDRYAVGRCIFVGNRGMVSQEKLDQLRALGYGYVVGVRLNQWKEVKEQVLTTAGRFSQMKENLYVKETEVNGKRYLICYNPDHAKKDRLTREVVVKELEEEIKSLSPSSKKAAELYCHEYKGRFLRRLKDGSLRINRAKAQEDEKYDGKYVLLTSEKALPKEEIALTYKQLARIERSFRSLKSLHDLELVFHYRDDRIMAHTFVWVCV
;
A
#
# COMPACT_ATOMS: atom_id res chain seq x y z
N MET A 1 4.65 -4.01 -23.72
CA MET A 1 3.79 -2.84 -23.99
C MET A 1 3.81 -2.45 -25.46
N GLU A 2 4.97 -2.44 -26.11
CA GLU A 2 5.10 -2.25 -27.57
C GLU A 2 4.22 -3.24 -28.36
N LYS A 3 4.34 -4.55 -28.07
CA LYS A 3 3.46 -5.60 -28.63
C LYS A 3 1.95 -5.39 -28.40
N LEU A 4 1.55 -4.66 -27.35
CA LEU A 4 0.13 -4.35 -27.07
C LEU A 4 -0.33 -3.14 -27.89
N LYS A 5 0.52 -2.12 -28.02
CA LYS A 5 0.24 -0.96 -28.88
C LYS A 5 0.11 -1.38 -30.33
N ASP A 6 1.04 -2.20 -30.82
CA ASP A 6 1.05 -2.65 -32.21
C ASP A 6 -0.15 -3.55 -32.54
N ARG A 7 -0.54 -4.41 -31.58
CA ARG A 7 -1.64 -5.37 -31.80
C ARG A 7 -3.03 -4.78 -31.66
N TYR A 8 -3.19 -3.75 -30.82
CA TYR A 8 -4.51 -3.18 -30.47
C TYR A 8 -4.67 -1.70 -30.85
N ALA A 9 -3.71 -1.11 -31.58
CA ALA A 9 -3.72 0.29 -32.01
C ALA A 9 -3.99 1.29 -30.87
N VAL A 10 -3.44 1.01 -29.68
CA VAL A 10 -3.72 1.81 -28.48
C VAL A 10 -2.79 3.03 -28.45
N GLY A 11 -3.36 4.22 -28.64
CA GLY A 11 -2.58 5.48 -28.67
C GLY A 11 -1.98 5.88 -27.32
N ARG A 12 -2.66 5.61 -26.20
CA ARG A 12 -2.21 5.98 -24.85
C ARG A 12 -2.40 4.83 -23.88
N CYS A 13 -1.35 4.48 -23.14
CA CYS A 13 -1.41 3.48 -22.10
C CYS A 13 -1.03 4.11 -20.75
N ILE A 14 -1.86 3.87 -19.74
CA ILE A 14 -1.63 4.29 -18.37
C ILE A 14 -1.49 3.03 -17.52
N PHE A 15 -0.35 2.89 -16.85
CA PHE A 15 -0.07 1.78 -15.97
C PHE A 15 -0.72 1.99 -14.60
N VAL A 16 -1.61 1.08 -14.19
CA VAL A 16 -2.22 1.14 -12.85
C VAL A 16 -1.63 0.05 -11.96
N GLY A 17 -0.93 0.43 -10.89
CA GLY A 17 -0.11 -0.49 -10.09
C GLY A 17 -0.38 -0.43 -8.59
N ASN A 18 -0.23 -1.57 -7.92
CA ASN A 18 -0.40 -1.67 -6.47
C ASN A 18 0.82 -1.23 -5.68
N ARG A 19 0.60 -0.95 -4.38
CA ARG A 19 1.61 -0.39 -3.45
C ARG A 19 2.90 -1.20 -3.31
N GLY A 20 2.87 -2.48 -3.63
CA GLY A 20 4.04 -3.36 -3.59
C GLY A 20 4.84 -3.44 -4.89
N MET A 21 4.32 -2.90 -6.00
CA MET A 21 4.94 -3.01 -7.33
C MET A 21 5.82 -1.83 -7.69
N VAL A 22 5.87 -0.80 -6.82
CA VAL A 22 6.42 0.51 -7.13
C VAL A 22 7.82 0.66 -6.55
N SER A 23 8.80 0.95 -7.42
CA SER A 23 10.09 1.55 -7.05
C SER A 23 10.30 2.82 -7.87
N GLN A 24 11.16 3.70 -7.40
CA GLN A 24 11.43 4.96 -8.09
C GLN A 24 12.04 4.72 -9.48
N GLU A 25 12.98 3.76 -9.57
CA GLU A 25 13.57 3.32 -10.84
C GLU A 25 12.52 2.83 -11.86
N LYS A 26 11.53 2.02 -11.43
CA LYS A 26 10.47 1.54 -12.31
C LYS A 26 9.59 2.67 -12.83
N LEU A 27 9.32 3.68 -11.99
CA LEU A 27 8.55 4.85 -12.40
C LEU A 27 9.34 5.73 -13.37
N ASP A 28 10.65 5.85 -13.20
CA ASP A 28 11.52 6.58 -14.12
C ASP A 28 11.60 5.88 -15.47
N GLN A 29 11.69 4.54 -15.49
CA GLN A 29 11.60 3.74 -16.71
C GLN A 29 10.27 3.92 -17.44
N LEU A 30 9.14 3.88 -16.72
CA LEU A 30 7.82 4.12 -17.32
C LEU A 30 7.72 5.50 -17.96
N ARG A 31 8.27 6.53 -17.30
CA ARG A 31 8.33 7.89 -17.85
C ARG A 31 9.24 8.00 -19.07
N ALA A 32 10.42 7.40 -19.04
CA ALA A 32 11.36 7.40 -20.15
C ALA A 32 10.77 6.75 -21.42
N LEU A 33 9.94 5.73 -21.23
CA LEU A 33 9.22 5.05 -22.31
C LEU A 33 7.92 5.76 -22.75
N GLY A 34 7.61 6.94 -22.20
CA GLY A 34 6.43 7.72 -22.54
C GLY A 34 5.10 7.14 -22.05
N TYR A 35 5.13 6.26 -21.04
CA TYR A 35 3.92 5.68 -20.45
C TYR A 35 3.44 6.50 -19.25
N GLY A 36 2.12 6.70 -19.18
CA GLY A 36 1.47 7.25 -18.00
C GLY A 36 1.40 6.22 -16.88
N TYR A 37 1.24 6.65 -15.64
CA TYR A 37 1.03 5.75 -14.51
C TYR A 37 0.15 6.34 -13.40
N VAL A 38 -0.56 5.46 -12.72
CA VAL A 38 -1.31 5.69 -11.48
C VAL A 38 -0.96 4.56 -10.52
N VAL A 39 -0.23 4.87 -9.46
CA VAL A 39 0.25 3.83 -8.54
C VAL A 39 -0.08 4.15 -7.10
N GLY A 40 -0.47 3.13 -6.34
CA GLY A 40 -0.57 3.25 -4.89
C GLY A 40 0.80 3.26 -4.25
N VAL A 41 0.94 3.94 -3.11
CA VAL A 41 2.24 4.13 -2.45
C VAL A 41 2.15 3.75 -0.97
N ARG A 42 3.25 3.21 -0.41
CA ARG A 42 3.31 2.84 1.01
C ARG A 42 3.64 4.07 1.87
N LEU A 43 2.68 4.50 2.68
CA LEU A 43 2.76 5.72 3.49
C LEU A 43 3.93 5.72 4.47
N ASN A 44 4.26 4.56 5.03
CA ASN A 44 5.31 4.39 6.05
C ASN A 44 6.73 4.22 5.47
N GLN A 45 6.84 3.82 4.19
CA GLN A 45 8.13 3.54 3.55
C GLN A 45 8.60 4.67 2.64
N TRP A 46 7.69 5.51 2.13
CA TRP A 46 8.07 6.69 1.34
C TRP A 46 8.21 7.93 2.21
N LYS A 47 9.48 8.34 2.42
CA LYS A 47 9.85 9.55 3.18
C LYS A 47 9.15 10.80 2.64
N GLU A 48 9.17 11.01 1.31
CA GLU A 48 8.51 12.14 0.65
C GLU A 48 7.01 12.19 0.98
N VAL A 49 6.33 11.04 1.00
CA VAL A 49 4.90 10.97 1.34
C VAL A 49 4.66 11.30 2.80
N LYS A 50 5.49 10.73 3.68
CA LYS A 50 5.37 10.89 5.13
C LYS A 50 5.62 12.33 5.58
N GLU A 51 6.65 12.96 5.04
CA GLU A 51 7.17 14.25 5.51
C GLU A 51 6.54 15.44 4.80
N GLN A 52 6.14 15.29 3.53
CA GLN A 52 5.69 16.42 2.67
C GLN A 52 4.24 16.25 2.20
N VAL A 53 3.86 15.07 1.69
CA VAL A 53 2.51 14.87 1.11
C VAL A 53 1.41 14.88 2.18
N LEU A 54 1.61 14.11 3.26
CA LEU A 54 0.62 14.00 4.34
C LEU A 54 0.51 15.27 5.20
N THR A 55 1.57 16.08 5.25
CA THR A 55 1.65 17.34 6.01
C THR A 55 1.10 18.53 5.24
N THR A 56 1.01 18.45 3.91
CA THR A 56 0.50 19.55 3.07
C THR A 56 -0.94 19.90 3.46
N ALA A 57 -1.21 21.18 3.71
CA ALA A 57 -2.57 21.66 3.97
C ALA A 57 -3.43 21.55 2.71
N GLY A 58 -4.72 21.23 2.85
CA GLY A 58 -5.65 21.17 1.72
C GLY A 58 -7.00 20.58 2.09
N ARG A 59 -8.00 20.84 1.25
CA ARG A 59 -9.38 20.39 1.47
C ARG A 59 -9.60 19.02 0.83
N PHE A 60 -10.26 18.14 1.58
CA PHE A 60 -10.78 16.90 1.02
C PHE A 60 -12.09 17.18 0.28
N SER A 61 -12.21 16.64 -0.93
CA SER A 61 -13.45 16.62 -1.69
C SER A 61 -14.09 15.23 -1.53
N GLN A 62 -15.37 15.17 -1.22
CA GLN A 62 -16.11 13.90 -1.15
C GLN A 62 -16.45 13.44 -2.57
N MET A 63 -16.05 12.23 -2.93
CA MET A 63 -16.28 11.66 -4.27
C MET A 63 -17.46 10.68 -4.26
N LYS A 64 -17.55 9.86 -3.20
CA LYS A 64 -18.61 8.90 -2.88
C LYS A 64 -18.81 8.89 -1.37
N GLU A 65 -19.88 8.25 -0.88
CA GLU A 65 -20.25 8.23 0.56
C GLU A 65 -19.03 8.08 1.49
N ASN A 66 -18.14 7.11 1.22
CA ASN A 66 -17.01 6.79 2.10
C ASN A 66 -15.63 7.03 1.44
N LEU A 67 -15.52 7.94 0.46
CA LEU A 67 -14.25 8.27 -0.17
C LEU A 67 -14.04 9.78 -0.30
N TYR A 68 -13.08 10.26 0.46
CA TYR A 68 -12.61 11.64 0.46
C TYR A 68 -11.25 11.70 -0.24
N VAL A 69 -11.06 12.66 -1.15
CA VAL A 69 -9.82 12.80 -1.91
C VAL A 69 -9.28 14.22 -1.78
N LYS A 70 -8.01 14.33 -1.42
CA LYS A 70 -7.23 15.56 -1.43
C LYS A 70 -6.14 15.45 -2.48
N GLU A 71 -5.94 16.48 -3.26
CA GLU A 71 -4.88 16.56 -4.26
C GLU A 71 -3.74 17.42 -3.76
N THR A 72 -2.50 17.05 -4.08
CA THR A 72 -1.31 17.83 -3.78
C THR A 72 -0.20 17.56 -4.81
N GLU A 73 0.64 18.54 -5.06
CA GLU A 73 1.82 18.39 -5.90
C GLU A 73 3.07 18.63 -5.05
N VAL A 74 4.01 17.68 -5.08
CA VAL A 74 5.27 17.72 -4.32
C VAL A 74 6.40 17.30 -5.27
N ASN A 75 7.46 18.10 -5.35
CA ASN A 75 8.62 17.84 -6.23
C ASN A 75 8.22 17.56 -7.70
N GLY A 76 7.24 18.30 -8.22
CA GLY A 76 6.72 18.14 -9.59
C GLY A 76 5.92 16.86 -9.83
N LYS A 77 5.64 16.09 -8.77
CA LYS A 77 4.85 14.85 -8.82
C LYS A 77 3.47 15.10 -8.22
N ARG A 78 2.45 14.60 -8.91
CA ARG A 78 1.05 14.73 -8.48
C ARG A 78 0.67 13.57 -7.58
N TYR A 79 0.12 13.91 -6.42
CA TYR A 79 -0.32 12.97 -5.39
C TYR A 79 -1.81 13.16 -5.07
N LEU A 80 -2.52 12.04 -4.91
CA LEU A 80 -3.89 12.01 -4.42
C LEU A 80 -3.92 11.28 -3.09
N ILE A 81 -4.30 11.98 -2.03
CA ILE A 81 -4.51 11.42 -0.70
C ILE A 81 -5.97 11.04 -0.59
N CYS A 82 -6.23 9.75 -0.53
CA CYS A 82 -7.55 9.20 -0.33
C CYS A 82 -7.74 8.86 1.16
N TYR A 83 -8.91 9.19 1.68
CA TYR A 83 -9.31 8.92 3.06
C TYR A 83 -10.68 8.24 3.07
N ASN A 84 -10.79 7.16 3.82
CA ASN A 84 -12.03 6.43 4.05
C ASN A 84 -12.31 6.37 5.57
N PRO A 85 -13.38 7.03 6.06
CA PRO A 85 -13.67 7.12 7.49
C PRO A 85 -14.03 5.78 8.14
N ASP A 86 -14.63 4.84 7.41
CA ASP A 86 -14.96 3.53 7.96
C ASP A 86 -13.71 2.68 8.15
N HIS A 87 -12.79 2.75 7.20
CA HIS A 87 -11.48 2.12 7.36
C HIS A 87 -10.69 2.77 8.48
N ALA A 88 -10.75 4.09 8.64
CA ALA A 88 -10.08 4.77 9.75
C ALA A 88 -10.58 4.30 11.13
N LYS A 89 -11.90 4.12 11.28
CA LYS A 89 -12.48 3.54 12.50
C LYS A 89 -12.00 2.11 12.75
N LYS A 90 -11.97 1.27 11.72
CA LYS A 90 -11.49 -0.12 11.83
C LYS A 90 -10.01 -0.17 12.20
N ASP A 91 -9.16 0.59 11.51
CA ASP A 91 -7.72 0.65 11.75
C ASP A 91 -7.43 1.10 13.19
N ARG A 92 -8.15 2.13 13.67
CA ARG A 92 -8.07 2.58 15.06
C ARG A 92 -8.42 1.48 16.06
N LEU A 93 -9.57 0.81 15.88
CA LEU A 93 -9.99 -0.27 16.79
C LEU A 93 -8.98 -1.43 16.78
N THR A 94 -8.50 -1.84 15.61
CA THR A 94 -7.48 -2.87 15.48
C THR A 94 -6.19 -2.47 16.20
N ARG A 95 -5.76 -1.22 16.07
CA ARG A 95 -4.58 -0.71 16.77
C ARG A 95 -4.76 -0.69 18.29
N GLU A 96 -5.92 -0.24 18.79
CA GLU A 96 -6.24 -0.25 20.22
C GLU A 96 -6.21 -1.67 20.80
N VAL A 97 -6.83 -2.64 20.13
CA VAL A 97 -6.81 -4.05 20.53
C VAL A 97 -5.39 -4.59 20.55
N VAL A 98 -4.61 -4.38 19.49
CA VAL A 98 -3.22 -4.87 19.40
C VAL A 98 -2.34 -4.24 20.46
N VAL A 99 -2.47 -2.94 20.74
CA VAL A 99 -1.68 -2.29 21.80
C VAL A 99 -2.03 -2.86 23.17
N LYS A 100 -3.31 -3.13 23.44
CA LYS A 100 -3.75 -3.75 24.69
C LYS A 100 -3.21 -5.18 24.85
N GLU A 101 -3.30 -5.99 23.79
CA GLU A 101 -2.70 -7.34 23.77
C GLU A 101 -1.19 -7.29 24.06
N LEU A 102 -0.48 -6.35 23.44
CA LEU A 102 0.95 -6.18 23.65
C LEU A 102 1.27 -5.75 25.09
N GLU A 103 0.46 -4.89 25.70
CA GLU A 103 0.63 -4.49 27.11
C GLU A 103 0.49 -5.68 28.06
N GLU A 104 -0.41 -6.63 27.78
CA GLU A 104 -0.58 -7.86 28.57
C GLU A 104 0.54 -8.86 28.30
N GLU A 105 0.91 -9.06 27.05
CA GLU A 105 1.94 -10.01 26.63
C GLU A 105 3.33 -9.64 27.18
N ILE A 106 3.67 -8.34 27.20
CA ILE A 106 4.96 -7.85 27.71
C ILE A 106 5.10 -8.07 29.23
N LYS A 107 4.01 -7.99 30.02
CA LYS A 107 4.07 -8.15 31.48
C LYS A 107 4.59 -9.51 31.92
N SER A 108 4.29 -10.55 31.13
CA SER A 108 4.68 -11.93 31.40
C SER A 108 5.96 -12.35 30.66
N LEU A 109 6.54 -11.46 29.85
CA LEU A 109 7.64 -11.79 28.95
C LEU A 109 9.00 -11.57 29.61
N SER A 110 9.88 -12.58 29.56
CA SER A 110 11.27 -12.39 29.94
C SER A 110 12.08 -11.75 28.80
N PRO A 111 12.99 -10.79 29.10
CA PRO A 111 13.79 -10.06 28.09
C PRO A 111 14.61 -10.94 27.14
N SER A 112 15.01 -12.12 27.61
CA SER A 112 15.88 -13.06 26.90
C SER A 112 15.11 -14.20 26.24
N SER A 113 13.78 -14.20 26.31
CA SER A 113 12.96 -15.26 25.70
C SER A 113 12.99 -15.18 24.17
N LYS A 114 12.93 -16.35 23.51
CA LYS A 114 12.70 -16.45 22.07
C LYS A 114 11.43 -15.71 21.65
N LYS A 115 10.39 -15.78 22.48
CA LYS A 115 9.11 -15.09 22.28
C LYS A 115 9.25 -13.56 22.23
N ALA A 116 10.14 -12.97 23.05
CA ALA A 116 10.44 -11.53 22.97
C ALA A 116 11.09 -11.15 21.64
N ALA A 117 12.01 -11.97 21.13
CA ALA A 117 12.62 -11.73 19.82
C ALA A 117 11.60 -11.84 18.68
N GLU A 118 10.76 -12.88 18.69
CA GLU A 118 9.70 -13.08 17.70
C GLU A 118 8.69 -11.92 17.70
N LEU A 119 8.27 -11.47 18.88
CA LEU A 119 7.33 -10.36 19.02
C LEU A 119 7.93 -9.03 18.51
N TYR A 120 9.21 -8.79 18.77
CA TYR A 120 9.92 -7.61 18.28
C TYR A 120 10.11 -7.61 16.75
N CYS A 121 10.35 -8.79 16.17
CA CYS A 121 10.51 -8.97 14.72
C CYS A 121 9.18 -9.07 13.95
N HIS A 122 8.04 -9.17 14.65
CA HIS A 122 6.74 -9.28 14.01
C HIS A 122 6.42 -8.04 13.16
N GLU A 123 6.02 -8.23 11.89
CA GLU A 123 5.84 -7.16 10.90
C GLU A 123 4.92 -6.03 11.39
N TYR A 124 3.73 -6.37 11.89
CA TYR A 124 2.78 -5.40 12.41
C TYR A 124 3.00 -5.03 13.89
N LYS A 125 3.15 -6.01 14.79
CA LYS A 125 3.22 -5.78 16.24
C LYS A 125 4.54 -5.13 16.67
N GLY A 126 5.67 -5.52 16.07
CA GLY A 126 7.01 -5.04 16.40
C GLY A 126 7.18 -3.52 16.26
N ARG A 127 6.43 -2.88 15.35
CA ARG A 127 6.49 -1.42 15.13
C ARG A 127 6.04 -0.60 16.34
N PHE A 128 5.23 -1.18 17.22
CA PHE A 128 4.74 -0.55 18.44
C PHE A 128 5.63 -0.84 19.64
N LEU A 129 6.76 -1.52 19.45
CA LEU A 129 7.66 -1.93 20.52
C LEU A 129 8.98 -1.18 20.45
N ARG A 130 9.55 -0.92 21.63
CA ARG A 130 10.92 -0.45 21.80
C ARG A 130 11.64 -1.39 22.75
N ARG A 131 12.87 -1.75 22.38
CA ARG A 131 13.76 -2.51 23.26
C ARG A 131 14.55 -1.55 24.16
N LEU A 132 14.61 -1.86 25.44
CA LEU A 132 15.41 -1.14 26.43
C LEU A 132 16.83 -1.72 26.54
N LYS A 133 17.71 -1.03 27.28
CA LYS A 133 19.12 -1.44 27.44
C LYS A 133 19.27 -2.77 28.17
N ASP A 134 18.33 -3.09 29.06
CA ASP A 134 18.22 -4.36 29.77
C ASP A 134 17.63 -5.50 28.90
N GLY A 135 17.34 -5.21 27.63
CA GLY A 135 16.74 -6.16 26.70
C GLY A 135 15.22 -6.26 26.79
N SER A 136 14.58 -5.64 27.78
CA SER A 136 13.12 -5.69 27.97
C SER A 136 12.39 -4.93 26.85
N LEU A 137 11.16 -5.36 26.55
CA LEU A 137 10.30 -4.71 25.59
C LEU A 137 9.35 -3.74 26.31
N ARG A 138 9.13 -2.57 25.72
CA ARG A 138 8.09 -1.64 26.14
C ARG A 138 7.28 -1.14 24.95
N ILE A 139 6.03 -0.78 25.21
CA ILE A 139 5.18 -0.12 24.24
C ILE A 139 5.77 1.26 23.90
N ASN A 140 5.95 1.49 22.61
CA ASN A 140 6.28 2.79 22.05
C ASN A 140 4.99 3.54 21.71
N ARG A 141 4.44 4.26 22.70
CA ARG A 141 3.21 5.05 22.53
C ARG A 141 3.33 6.14 21.46
N ALA A 142 4.53 6.71 21.28
CA ALA A 142 4.78 7.69 20.23
C ALA A 142 4.60 7.08 18.83
N LYS A 143 5.01 5.81 18.64
CA LYS A 143 4.76 5.08 17.38
C LYS A 143 3.29 4.74 17.18
N ALA A 144 2.58 4.36 18.24
CA ALA A 144 1.15 4.12 18.17
C ALA A 144 0.36 5.39 17.80
N GLN A 145 0.78 6.55 18.30
CA GLN A 145 0.21 7.86 17.96
C GLN A 145 0.63 8.33 16.57
N GLU A 146 1.84 8.03 16.13
CA GLU A 146 2.26 8.30 14.75
C GLU A 146 1.40 7.52 13.75
N ASP A 147 1.04 6.28 14.09
CA ASP A 147 0.25 5.40 13.24
C ASP A 147 -1.18 5.92 12.98
N GLU A 148 -1.77 6.64 13.95
CA GLU A 148 -3.07 7.33 13.82
C GLU A 148 -3.16 8.22 12.59
N LYS A 149 -2.02 8.81 12.20
CA LYS A 149 -1.97 9.71 11.06
C LYS A 149 -2.27 8.98 9.74
N TYR A 150 -2.11 7.66 9.70
CA TYR A 150 -2.31 6.82 8.53
C TYR A 150 -3.68 6.13 8.50
N ASP A 151 -4.43 6.13 9.61
CA ASP A 151 -5.72 5.44 9.74
C ASP A 151 -6.67 5.82 8.58
N GLY A 152 -7.13 4.81 7.83
CA GLY A 152 -8.03 4.96 6.69
C GLY A 152 -7.47 5.72 5.49
N LYS A 153 -6.17 6.05 5.47
CA LYS A 153 -5.54 6.80 4.38
C LYS A 153 -4.77 5.90 3.43
N TYR A 154 -4.76 6.28 2.17
CA TYR A 154 -3.82 5.79 1.17
C TYR A 154 -3.49 6.89 0.19
N VAL A 155 -2.30 6.82 -0.39
CA VAL A 155 -1.84 7.84 -1.35
C VAL A 155 -1.64 7.17 -2.71
N LEU A 156 -2.06 7.88 -3.74
CA LEU A 156 -1.81 7.56 -5.13
C LEU A 156 -0.80 8.56 -5.67
N LEU A 157 0.17 8.07 -6.42
CA LEU A 157 1.09 8.88 -7.21
C LEU A 157 0.72 8.70 -8.68
N THR A 158 0.68 9.80 -9.42
CA THR A 158 0.33 9.80 -10.84
C THR A 158 1.23 10.72 -11.67
N SER A 159 1.52 10.32 -12.91
CA SER A 159 2.07 11.22 -13.94
C SER A 159 1.00 12.03 -14.66
N GLU A 160 -0.26 11.60 -14.56
CA GLU A 160 -1.35 12.13 -15.35
C GLU A 160 -1.86 13.43 -14.75
N LYS A 161 -1.48 14.57 -15.31
CA LYS A 161 -1.92 15.90 -14.85
C LYS A 161 -3.32 16.29 -15.34
N ALA A 162 -3.69 15.84 -16.54
CA ALA A 162 -4.96 16.23 -17.17
C ALA A 162 -6.17 15.42 -16.65
N LEU A 163 -5.95 14.26 -16.02
CA LEU A 163 -7.07 13.42 -15.55
C LEU A 163 -7.71 14.00 -14.27
N PRO A 164 -9.05 14.02 -14.16
CA PRO A 164 -9.73 14.38 -12.93
C PRO A 164 -9.31 13.48 -11.77
N LYS A 165 -9.19 14.06 -10.57
CA LYS A 165 -8.82 13.29 -9.36
C LYS A 165 -9.86 12.23 -9.00
N GLU A 166 -11.12 12.50 -9.31
CA GLU A 166 -12.28 11.62 -9.20
C GLU A 166 -12.04 10.33 -9.99
N GLU A 167 -11.65 10.48 -11.26
CA GLU A 167 -11.46 9.36 -12.19
C GLU A 167 -10.27 8.49 -11.77
N ILE A 168 -9.15 9.12 -11.37
CA ILE A 168 -7.97 8.41 -10.87
C ILE A 168 -8.32 7.59 -9.62
N ALA A 169 -9.00 8.21 -8.65
CA ALA A 169 -9.35 7.54 -7.40
C ALA A 169 -10.35 6.39 -7.61
N LEU A 170 -11.32 6.54 -8.51
CA LEU A 170 -12.30 5.51 -8.85
C LEU A 170 -11.68 4.34 -9.61
N THR A 171 -10.85 4.62 -10.62
CA THR A 171 -10.12 3.60 -11.40
C THR A 171 -9.23 2.78 -10.48
N TYR A 172 -8.48 3.42 -9.57
CA TYR A 172 -7.66 2.70 -8.60
C TYR A 172 -8.49 1.85 -7.64
N LYS A 173 -9.66 2.34 -7.19
CA LYS A 173 -10.58 1.57 -6.34
C LYS A 173 -11.14 0.33 -7.06
N GLN A 174 -11.40 0.42 -8.37
CA GLN A 174 -11.80 -0.72 -9.18
C GLN A 174 -10.67 -1.75 -9.29
N LEU A 175 -9.43 -1.33 -9.53
CA LEU A 175 -8.27 -2.22 -9.53
C LEU A 175 -8.14 -2.98 -8.19
N ALA A 176 -8.27 -2.27 -7.07
CA ALA A 176 -8.20 -2.89 -5.74
C ALA A 176 -9.36 -3.87 -5.46
N ARG A 177 -10.49 -3.74 -6.15
CA ARG A 177 -11.59 -4.72 -6.09
C ARG A 177 -11.23 -5.97 -6.88
N ILE A 178 -10.73 -5.80 -8.11
CA ILE A 178 -10.28 -6.89 -8.97
C ILE A 178 -9.17 -7.71 -8.30
N GLU A 179 -8.17 -7.04 -7.73
CA GLU A 179 -7.07 -7.71 -7.03
C GLU A 179 -7.55 -8.50 -5.82
N ARG A 180 -8.53 -7.97 -5.06
CA ARG A 180 -9.14 -8.71 -3.94
C ARG A 180 -9.83 -9.98 -4.43
N SER A 181 -10.59 -9.90 -5.52
CA SER A 181 -11.20 -11.09 -6.14
C SER A 181 -10.14 -12.11 -6.56
N PHE A 182 -9.06 -11.67 -7.21
CA PHE A 182 -7.95 -12.56 -7.56
C PHE A 182 -7.28 -13.18 -6.33
N ARG A 183 -7.10 -12.43 -5.26
CA ARG A 183 -6.53 -12.94 -4.00
C ARG A 183 -7.44 -13.99 -3.36
N SER A 184 -8.74 -13.75 -3.35
CA SER A 184 -9.74 -14.71 -2.84
C SER A 184 -9.77 -15.98 -3.68
N LEU A 185 -9.68 -15.88 -5.01
CA LEU A 185 -9.56 -17.05 -5.90
C LEU A 185 -8.30 -17.87 -5.58
N LYS A 186 -7.16 -17.20 -5.36
CA LYS A 186 -5.92 -17.87 -4.97
C LYS A 186 -6.04 -18.61 -3.64
N SER A 187 -6.68 -18.00 -2.64
CA SER A 187 -6.87 -18.65 -1.34
C SER A 187 -7.86 -19.80 -1.35
N LEU A 188 -8.83 -19.82 -2.27
CA LEU A 188 -9.82 -20.89 -2.36
C LEU A 188 -9.29 -22.16 -3.03
N HIS A 189 -8.23 -22.05 -3.85
CA HIS A 189 -7.68 -23.17 -4.61
C HIS A 189 -6.31 -23.65 -4.10
N ASP A 190 -5.86 -23.24 -2.91
CA ASP A 190 -4.48 -23.49 -2.43
C ASP A 190 -3.43 -23.19 -3.51
N LEU A 191 -3.68 -22.15 -4.32
CA LEU A 191 -2.76 -21.73 -5.37
C LEU A 191 -1.63 -20.94 -4.74
N GLU A 192 -0.65 -21.66 -4.21
CA GLU A 192 0.62 -21.07 -3.82
C GLU A 192 1.22 -20.32 -5.01
N LEU A 193 1.79 -19.16 -4.74
CA LEU A 193 2.56 -18.41 -5.73
C LEU A 193 3.77 -19.26 -6.15
N VAL A 194 3.65 -19.98 -7.28
CA VAL A 194 4.80 -20.61 -7.91
C VAL A 194 5.63 -19.50 -8.53
N PHE A 195 6.70 -19.10 -7.85
CA PHE A 195 7.62 -18.09 -8.36
C PHE A 195 8.38 -18.66 -9.56
N HIS A 196 8.00 -18.24 -10.75
CA HIS A 196 8.71 -18.53 -11.98
C HIS A 196 9.72 -17.42 -12.26
N TYR A 197 10.99 -17.82 -12.43
CA TYR A 197 12.09 -16.91 -12.71
C TYR A 197 12.48 -16.89 -14.20
N ARG A 198 11.86 -17.76 -15.02
CA ARG A 198 12.09 -17.84 -16.45
C ARG A 198 10.82 -17.44 -17.19
N ASP A 199 10.97 -16.62 -18.23
CA ASP A 199 9.87 -16.04 -19.01
C ASP A 199 8.96 -17.11 -19.62
N ASP A 200 9.53 -18.24 -20.07
CA ASP A 200 8.80 -19.39 -20.62
C ASP A 200 7.78 -19.98 -19.61
N ARG A 201 8.20 -20.15 -18.36
CA ARG A 201 7.35 -20.67 -17.28
C ARG A 201 6.34 -19.65 -16.78
N ILE A 202 6.69 -18.36 -16.77
CA ILE A 202 5.75 -17.28 -16.46
C ILE A 202 4.60 -17.27 -17.49
N MET A 203 4.93 -17.38 -18.78
CA MET A 203 3.90 -17.43 -19.83
C MET A 203 3.02 -18.68 -19.73
N ALA A 204 3.61 -19.86 -19.54
CA ALA A 204 2.86 -21.11 -19.44
C ALA A 204 1.89 -21.12 -18.24
N HIS A 205 2.37 -20.70 -17.06
CA HIS A 205 1.53 -20.58 -15.88
C HIS A 205 0.42 -19.55 -16.06
N THR A 206 0.70 -18.42 -16.72
CA THR A 206 -0.32 -17.40 -17.03
C THR A 206 -1.36 -17.93 -18.03
N PHE A 207 -0.94 -18.73 -19.02
CA PHE A 207 -1.83 -19.29 -20.04
C PHE A 207 -2.81 -20.30 -19.45
N VAL A 208 -2.33 -21.22 -18.61
CA VAL A 208 -3.19 -22.18 -17.88
C VAL A 208 -4.19 -21.46 -16.97
N TRP A 209 -3.84 -20.28 -16.46
CA TRP A 209 -4.69 -19.45 -15.60
C TRP A 209 -5.81 -18.68 -16.32
N VAL A 210 -5.67 -18.39 -17.61
CA VAL A 210 -6.65 -17.57 -18.38
C VAL A 210 -7.63 -18.44 -19.17
N CYS A 211 -7.32 -19.71 -19.37
CA CYS A 211 -8.10 -20.64 -20.20
C CYS A 211 -8.86 -21.73 -19.42
N VAL A 212 -9.01 -21.57 -18.10
CA VAL A 212 -9.91 -22.37 -17.25
C VAL A 212 -10.89 -21.42 -16.59
#